data_AF-D6ZXS2-F1
#
_entry.id   AF-D6ZXS2-F1
#
_cell.length_a   1.000
_cell.length_b   1.000
_cell.length_c   1.000
_cell.angle_alpha   90.00
_cell.angle_beta   90.00
_cell.angle_gamma   90.00
#
_symmetry.space_group_name_H-M   'P 1'
#
loop_
_entity.id
_entity.type
_entity.pdbx_description
1 polymer ?
#
loop_
_entity_poly.entity_id
_entity_poly.type
_entity_poly.pdbx_seq_one_letter_code
_entity_poly.pdbx_strand_id
1 'polypeptide(L)' 'MELIVRSLAEQNGVTEQLKAENQMEWVRQMNACKAQAEEIVKAELIYD' A
#
# COMPACT_ATOMS: atom_id res chain seq x y z
N MET A 1 1.72 -10.25 3.09
CA MET A 1 1.09 -8.91 3.13
C MET A 1 2.12 -7.80 2.93
N GLU A 2 3.21 -7.74 3.71
CA GLU A 2 4.24 -6.68 3.58
C GLU A 2 4.84 -6.54 2.17
N LEU A 3 5.08 -7.64 1.45
CA LEU A 3 5.58 -7.59 0.07
C LEU A 3 4.59 -6.93 -0.91
N ILE A 4 3.29 -7.22 -0.77
CA ILE A 4 2.24 -6.64 -1.63
C ILE A 4 2.09 -5.15 -1.33
N VAL A 5 2.09 -4.77 -0.05
CA VAL A 5 2.05 -3.36 0.37
C VAL A 5 3.25 -2.60 -0.18
N ARG A 6 4.44 -3.20 -0.16
CA ARG A 6 5.66 -2.57 -0.68
C ARG A 6 5.61 -2.40 -2.20
N SER A 7 5.18 -3.41 -2.94
CA SER A 7 4.97 -3.28 -4.40
C SER A 7 3.91 -2.24 -4.74
N LEU A 8 2.79 -2.19 -4.01
CA LEU A 8 1.76 -1.17 -4.22
C LEU A 8 2.27 0.24 -3.86
N ALA A 9 3.07 0.37 -2.82
CA ALA A 9 3.69 1.63 -2.44
C ALA A 9 4.66 2.13 -3.52
N GLU A 10 5.49 1.24 -4.07
CA GLU A 10 6.40 1.55 -5.19
C GLU A 10 5.61 1.93 -6.46
N GLN A 11 4.55 1.20 -6.80
CA GLN A 11 3.70 1.49 -7.95
C GLN A 11 2.94 2.82 -7.82
N ASN A 12 2.48 3.15 -6.60
CA ASN A 12 1.78 4.41 -6.32
C ASN A 12 2.73 5.59 -6.07
N GLY A 13 4.05 5.40 -6.15
CA GLY A 13 5.03 6.47 -5.92
C GLY A 13 5.10 6.93 -4.46
N VAL A 14 4.69 6.09 -3.51
CA VAL A 14 4.76 6.35 -2.07
C VAL A 14 6.21 6.22 -1.62
N THR A 15 6.95 7.31 -1.78
CA THR A 15 8.39 7.39 -1.48
C THR A 15 8.66 8.10 -0.15
N GLU A 16 9.86 7.92 0.39
CA GLU A 16 10.31 8.72 1.55
C GLU A 16 10.43 10.22 1.21
N GLN A 17 10.56 10.60 -0.08
CA GLN A 17 10.46 11.99 -0.52
C GLN A 17 9.04 12.54 -0.33
N LEU A 18 8.00 11.78 -0.73
CA LEU A 18 6.61 12.16 -0.47
C LEU A 18 6.34 12.30 1.03
N LYS A 19 6.96 11.46 1.87
CA LYS A 19 6.85 11.56 3.32
C LYS A 19 7.49 12.84 3.87
N ALA A 20 8.61 13.26 3.31
CA ALA A 20 9.32 14.48 3.70
C ALA A 20 8.57 15.75 3.24
N GLU A 21 7.94 15.71 2.06
CA GLU A 21 7.19 16.82 1.49
C GLU A 21 5.76 16.93 2.03
N ASN A 22 5.09 15.79 2.21
CA ASN A 22 3.71 15.71 2.68
C ASN A 22 3.43 14.39 3.43
N GLN A 23 3.78 14.39 4.72
CA GLN A 23 3.60 13.25 5.61
C GLN A 23 2.15 12.75 5.70
N MET A 24 1.17 13.65 5.68
CA MET A 24 -0.25 13.27 5.79
C MET A 24 -0.73 12.53 4.54
N GLU A 25 -0.32 12.99 3.35
CA GLU A 25 -0.61 12.29 2.11
C GLU A 25 0.12 10.94 2.05
N TRP A 26 1.38 10.89 2.51
CA TRP A 26 2.12 9.64 2.59
C TRP A 26 1.41 8.59 3.46
N VAL A 27 0.93 8.99 4.65
CA VAL A 27 0.16 8.09 5.53
C VAL A 27 -1.13 7.63 4.86
N ARG A 28 -1.85 8.54 4.19
CA ARG A 28 -3.08 8.20 3.46
C ARG A 28 -2.81 7.17 2.35
N GLN A 29 -1.77 7.36 1.55
CA GLN A 29 -1.44 6.44 0.47
C GLN A 29 -0.91 5.10 1.00
N MET A 30 -0.13 5.11 2.08
CA MET A 30 0.33 3.88 2.73
C MET A 30 -0.85 3.06 3.28
N ASN A 31 -1.84 3.72 3.89
CA ASN A 31 -3.07 3.08 4.34
C ASN A 31 -3.90 2.51 3.18
N ALA A 32 -3.96 3.22 2.05
CA ALA A 32 -4.62 2.72 0.84
C ALA A 32 -3.92 1.46 0.29
N CYS A 33 -2.58 1.46 0.23
CA CYS A 33 -1.80 0.29 -0.19
C CYS A 33 -2.04 -0.91 0.73
N LYS A 34 -2.16 -0.67 2.05
CA LYS A 34 -2.47 -1.73 3.03
C LYS A 34 -3.86 -2.31 2.84
N ALA A 35 -4.88 -1.47 2.68
CA ALA A 35 -6.24 -1.92 2.42
C ALA A 35 -6.33 -2.73 1.12
N GLN A 36 -5.65 -2.28 0.07
CA GLN A 36 -5.61 -2.97 -1.21
C GLN A 36 -4.87 -4.32 -1.13
N ALA A 37 -3.79 -4.40 -0.35
CA ALA A 37 -3.11 -5.67 -0.09
C ALA A 37 -3.98 -6.65 0.70
N GLU A 38 -4.76 -6.17 1.66
CA GLU A 38 -5.72 -6.99 2.41
C GLU A 38 -6.81 -7.56 1.51
N GLU A 39 -7.33 -6.76 0.58
CA GLU A 39 -8.32 -7.21 -0.40
C GLU A 39 -7.76 -8.24 -1.39
N ILE A 40 -6.51 -8.06 -1.86
CA ILE A 40 -5.84 -9.06 -2.71
C ILE A 40 -5.70 -10.40 -1.96
N VAL A 41 -5.25 -10.37 -0.71
CA VAL A 41 -5.10 -11.58 0.11
C VAL A 41 -6.45 -12.25 0.37
N LYS A 42 -7.50 -11.48 0.66
CA LYS A 42 -8.87 -12.03 0.80
C LYS A 42 -9.37 -12.65 -0.50
N ALA A 43 -9.12 -12.01 -1.64
CA ALA A 43 -9.52 -12.53 -2.93
C ALA A 43 -8.79 -13.86 -3.22
N GLU A 44 -7.51 -13.97 -2.91
CA GLU A 44 -6.77 -15.24 -3.06
C GLU A 44 -7.30 -16.33 -2.10
N LEU A 45 -7.67 -15.99 -0.86
CA LEU A 45 -8.21 -16.95 0.11
C LEU A 45 -9.64 -17.43 -0.18
N ILE A 46 -10.44 -16.67 -0.94
CA ILE A 46 -11.81 -17.05 -1.31
C ILE A 46 -11.84 -18.03 -2.50
N TYR A 47 -10.76 -18.07 -3.28
CA TYR A 47 -10.66 -18.92 -4.48
C TYR A 47 -9.89 -20.24 -4.25
N ASP A 48 -9.49 -20.55 -3.00
CA ASP A 48 -8.87 -21.82 -2.57
C ASP A 48 -9.89 -22.82 -2.01
#